data_AF-A0A815HW83-F1
#
_entry.id   AF-A0A815HW83-F1
#
_cell.length_a   1.000
_cell.length_b   1.000
_cell.length_c   1.000
_cell.angle_alpha   90.00
_cell.angle_beta   90.00
_cell.angle_gamma   90.00
#
_symmetry.space_group_name_H-M   'P 1'
#
loop_
_entity.id
_entity.type
_entity.pdbx_description
1 polymer ?
#
loop_
_entity_poly.entity_id
_entity_poly.type
_entity_poly.pdbx_seq_one_letter_code
_entity_poly.pdbx_strand_id
1 'polypeptide(L)'
;MIALLPQALLNYRLQNTNNLSTTTIILWTIGSEITLVYLIWTNEILIIAATYAVFIAIALFIGCQIKYYDQEKQPINPSVSQKSKYFQFLINYMLLLFLCFIFGILLYYILQLTKSHLYMSVLIGGIIPTIIDSIGYFPQIILIIQMRSAVGFSSLMVLTELIGFTAGTISICLEHHIDRIPMSSFIAMIIFNIILLVLTLCIFQHTNKEENRTQSDYELGQDSKGI
;
A
#
# COMPACT_ATOMS: atom_id res chain seq x y z
N MET A 1 -2.78 -1.20 10.99
CA MET A 1 -2.76 -0.77 9.58
C MET A 1 -2.76 0.76 9.39
N ILE A 2 -2.20 1.54 10.32
CA ILE A 2 -1.84 2.96 10.07
C ILE A 2 -0.59 3.04 9.15
N ALA A 3 -0.10 1.89 8.68
CA ALA A 3 1.17 1.78 7.95
C ALA A 3 1.21 2.60 6.66
N LEU A 4 0.10 2.76 5.94
CA LEU A 4 0.05 3.59 4.73
C LEU A 4 0.14 5.09 5.03
N LEU A 5 -0.11 5.53 6.26
CA LEU A 5 -0.08 6.96 6.61
C LEU A 5 1.31 7.58 6.35
N PRO A 6 2.43 6.97 6.79
CA PRO A 6 3.76 7.37 6.36
C PRO A 6 3.93 7.57 4.86
N GLN A 7 3.35 6.69 4.03
CA GLN A 7 3.43 6.81 2.57
C GLN A 7 2.60 7.99 2.05
N ALA A 8 1.37 8.17 2.54
CA ALA A 8 0.52 9.30 2.16
C ALA A 8 1.18 10.65 2.49
N LEU A 9 1.81 10.75 3.67
CA LEU A 9 2.56 11.93 4.09
C LEU A 9 3.83 12.14 3.27
N LEU A 10 4.54 11.06 2.93
CA LEU A 10 5.73 11.14 2.08
C LEU A 10 5.38 11.64 0.68
N ASN A 11 4.32 11.10 0.07
CA ASN A 11 3.80 11.56 -1.22
C ASN A 11 3.44 13.05 -1.19
N TYR A 12 2.80 13.51 -0.10
CA TYR A 12 2.46 14.93 0.08
C TYR A 12 3.71 15.80 0.22
N ARG A 13 4.73 15.36 0.97
CA ARG A 13 5.96 16.15 1.13
C ARG A 13 6.77 16.24 -0.15
N LEU A 14 6.87 15.12 -0.88
CA LEU A 14 7.65 15.05 -2.13
C LEU A 14 6.87 15.57 -3.35
N GLN A 15 5.55 15.75 -3.22
CA GLN A 15 4.64 16.07 -4.33
C GLN A 15 4.85 15.12 -5.53
N ASN A 16 5.13 13.84 -5.25
CA ASN A 16 5.48 12.85 -6.25
C ASN A 16 5.12 11.44 -5.77
N THR A 17 4.72 10.58 -6.70
CA THR A 17 4.32 9.18 -6.49
C THR A 17 4.99 8.22 -7.47
N ASN A 18 6.04 8.64 -8.18
CA ASN A 18 6.69 7.83 -9.23
C ASN A 18 7.14 6.43 -8.78
N ASN A 19 7.49 6.28 -7.51
CA ASN A 19 8.03 5.03 -6.97
C ASN A 19 6.98 4.20 -6.21
N LEU A 20 5.69 4.48 -6.45
CA LEU A 20 4.57 3.75 -5.87
C LEU A 20 3.71 3.13 -6.98
N SER A 21 3.52 1.82 -6.94
CA SER A 21 2.75 1.09 -7.93
C SER A 21 1.24 1.27 -7.70
N THR A 22 0.56 1.86 -8.68
CA THR A 22 -0.91 1.97 -8.68
C THR A 22 -1.58 0.60 -8.57
N THR A 23 -1.02 -0.41 -9.24
CA THR A 23 -1.55 -1.79 -9.19
C THR A 23 -1.48 -2.36 -7.78
N THR A 24 -0.40 -2.11 -7.04
CA THR A 24 -0.29 -2.54 -5.63
C THR A 24 -1.37 -1.91 -4.78
N ILE A 25 -1.59 -0.59 -4.89
CA ILE A 25 -2.63 0.11 -4.12
C ILE A 25 -4.03 -0.43 -4.44
N ILE A 26 -4.33 -0.71 -5.72
CA ILE A 26 -5.62 -1.29 -6.13
C ILE A 26 -5.79 -2.69 -5.51
N LEU A 27 -4.79 -3.56 -5.64
CA LEU A 27 -4.88 -4.93 -5.12
C LEU A 27 -5.07 -4.94 -3.60
N TRP A 28 -4.25 -4.17 -2.87
CA TRP A 28 -4.37 -4.05 -1.41
C TRP A 28 -5.71 -3.48 -0.97
N THR A 29 -6.26 -2.51 -1.71
CA THR A 29 -7.59 -1.96 -1.39
C THR A 29 -8.67 -3.03 -1.57
N ILE A 30 -8.63 -3.80 -2.66
CA ILE A 30 -9.60 -4.88 -2.93
C ILE A 30 -9.51 -5.98 -1.85
N GLY A 31 -8.31 -6.46 -1.54
CA GLY A 31 -8.11 -7.49 -0.52
C GLY A 31 -8.57 -7.03 0.87
N SER A 32 -8.24 -5.78 1.22
CA SER A 32 -8.66 -5.15 2.48
C SER A 32 -10.17 -4.97 2.59
N GLU A 33 -10.84 -4.56 1.51
CA GLU A 33 -12.29 -4.39 1.47
C GLU A 33 -13.03 -5.72 1.66
N ILE A 34 -12.58 -6.78 0.97
CA ILE A 34 -13.15 -8.13 1.16
C ILE A 34 -12.96 -8.60 2.61
N THR A 35 -11.79 -8.38 3.19
CA THR A 35 -11.50 -8.76 4.58
C THR A 35 -12.34 -7.96 5.57
N LEU A 36 -12.48 -6.64 5.37
CA LEU A 36 -13.33 -5.78 6.20
C LEU A 36 -14.76 -6.31 6.25
N VAL A 37 -15.34 -6.56 5.09
CA VAL A 37 -16.73 -7.04 4.98
C VAL A 37 -16.88 -8.40 5.64
N TYR A 38 -15.91 -9.29 5.46
CA TYR A 38 -15.90 -10.59 6.13
C TYR A 38 -15.89 -10.46 7.65
N LEU A 39 -15.01 -9.62 8.22
CA LEU A 39 -14.93 -9.36 9.66
C LEU A 39 -16.23 -8.78 10.24
N ILE A 40 -16.87 -7.87 9.51
CA ILE A 40 -18.18 -7.33 9.90
C ILE A 40 -19.24 -8.44 9.88
N TRP A 41 -19.26 -9.26 8.82
CA TRP A 41 -20.23 -10.33 8.66
C TRP A 41 -20.11 -11.42 9.72
N THR A 42 -18.88 -11.80 10.10
CA THR A 42 -18.61 -12.76 11.18
C THR A 42 -18.81 -12.17 12.58
N ASN A 43 -19.04 -10.86 12.72
CA ASN A 43 -19.08 -10.12 13.99
C ASN A 43 -17.80 -10.28 14.83
N GLU A 44 -16.65 -10.30 14.15
CA GLU A 44 -15.34 -10.33 14.79
C GLU A 44 -15.00 -9.01 15.48
N ILE A 45 -13.85 -8.97 16.17
CA ILE A 45 -13.40 -7.82 16.96
C ILE A 45 -13.48 -6.50 16.14
N LEU A 46 -14.39 -5.61 16.56
CA LEU A 46 -14.66 -4.32 15.92
C LEU A 46 -13.40 -3.48 15.65
N ILE A 47 -12.41 -3.57 16.54
CA ILE A 47 -11.13 -2.84 16.43
C ILE A 47 -10.36 -3.27 15.17
N ILE A 48 -10.40 -4.55 14.80
CA ILE A 48 -9.74 -5.06 13.59
C ILE A 48 -10.46 -4.55 12.35
N ALA A 49 -11.79 -4.63 12.32
CA ALA A 49 -12.60 -4.08 11.23
C ALA A 49 -12.34 -2.57 11.03
N ALA A 50 -12.36 -1.78 12.11
CA ALA A 50 -12.04 -0.35 12.05
C ALA A 50 -10.63 -0.09 11.46
N THR A 51 -9.67 -0.97 11.76
CA THR A 51 -8.30 -0.87 11.24
C THR A 51 -8.25 -1.06 9.71
N TYR A 52 -9.01 -2.01 9.17
CA TYR A 52 -9.14 -2.20 7.72
C TYR A 52 -9.88 -1.04 7.04
N ALA A 53 -10.95 -0.52 7.66
CA ALA A 53 -11.67 0.65 7.13
C ALA A 53 -10.76 1.88 7.02
N VAL A 54 -9.92 2.12 8.02
CA VAL A 54 -8.91 3.20 7.99
C VAL A 54 -7.87 2.94 6.90
N PHE A 55 -7.39 1.70 6.75
CA PHE A 55 -6.45 1.34 5.70
C PHE A 55 -7.01 1.64 4.30
N ILE A 56 -8.25 1.22 4.02
CA ILE A 56 -8.95 1.46 2.74
C ILE A 56 -9.07 2.97 2.49
N ALA A 57 -9.49 3.74 3.50
CA ALA A 57 -9.63 5.18 3.38
C ALA A 57 -8.29 5.88 3.02
N ILE A 58 -7.18 5.42 3.60
CA ILE A 58 -5.83 5.95 3.28
C ILE A 58 -5.35 5.45 1.92
N ALA A 59 -5.59 4.19 1.57
CA ALA A 59 -5.20 3.63 0.28
C ALA A 59 -5.89 4.34 -0.89
N LEU A 60 -7.19 4.62 -0.77
CA LEU A 60 -7.94 5.42 -1.73
C LEU A 60 -7.41 6.86 -1.82
N PHE A 61 -7.05 7.45 -0.68
CA PHE A 61 -6.44 8.79 -0.65
C PHE A 61 -5.11 8.81 -1.41
N ILE A 62 -4.26 7.79 -1.21
CA ILE A 62 -3.02 7.59 -1.96
C ILE A 62 -3.32 7.39 -3.45
N GLY A 63 -4.34 6.61 -3.82
CA GLY A 63 -4.78 6.46 -5.21
C GLY A 63 -5.15 7.79 -5.85
N CYS A 64 -5.83 8.68 -5.11
CA CYS A 64 -6.09 10.05 -5.55
C CYS A 64 -4.80 10.89 -5.67
N GLN A 65 -3.84 10.74 -4.76
CA GLN A 65 -2.54 11.42 -4.85
C GLN A 65 -1.79 11.02 -6.11
N ILE A 66 -1.79 9.73 -6.46
CA ILE A 66 -1.15 9.22 -7.69
C ILE A 66 -1.73 9.95 -8.90
N LYS A 67 -3.06 9.98 -9.04
CA LYS A 67 -3.72 10.65 -10.17
C LYS A 67 -3.46 12.16 -10.18
N TYR A 68 -3.48 12.80 -9.02
CA TYR A 68 -3.27 14.25 -8.89
C TYR A 68 -1.85 14.67 -9.29
N TYR A 69 -0.82 13.96 -8.80
CA TYR A 69 0.58 14.28 -9.10
C TYR A 69 1.01 13.85 -10.51
N ASP A 70 0.35 12.86 -11.11
CA ASP A 70 0.62 12.47 -12.50
C ASP A 70 0.09 13.51 -13.50
N GLN A 71 -1.07 14.13 -13.20
CA GLN A 71 -1.63 15.22 -13.99
C GLN A 71 -0.77 16.49 -13.98
N GLU A 72 -0.04 16.75 -12.90
CA GLU A 72 0.83 17.92 -12.78
C GLU A 72 2.07 17.85 -13.70
N LYS A 73 2.48 16.63 -14.10
CA LYS A 73 3.59 16.41 -15.02
C LYS A 73 3.22 16.60 -16.48
N GLN A 74 1.93 16.62 -16.81
CA GLN A 74 1.48 16.81 -18.19
C GLN A 74 1.45 18.30 -18.55
N PRO A 75 2.17 18.76 -19.59
CA PRO A 75 2.29 20.18 -19.95
C PRO A 75 1.03 20.77 -20.61
N ILE A 76 -0.11 20.09 -20.56
CA ILE A 76 -1.26 20.36 -21.42
C ILE A 76 -2.33 21.11 -20.61
N ASN A 77 -2.45 22.41 -20.90
CA ASN A 77 -3.38 23.41 -20.36
C ASN A 77 -3.04 24.05 -18.99
N PRO A 78 -2.27 25.17 -19.00
CA PRO A 78 -2.08 26.02 -17.82
C PRO A 78 -3.35 26.77 -17.35
N SER A 79 -4.52 26.55 -17.96
CA SER A 79 -5.75 27.30 -17.66
C SER A 79 -6.60 26.71 -16.52
N VAL A 80 -6.30 25.51 -16.03
CA VAL A 80 -7.06 24.94 -14.91
C VAL A 80 -6.55 25.54 -13.58
N SER A 81 -7.33 26.47 -13.03
CA SER A 81 -7.09 27.08 -11.71
C SER A 81 -6.79 26.01 -10.64
N GLN A 82 -5.79 26.26 -9.79
CA GLN A 82 -5.37 25.37 -8.70
C GLN A 82 -6.53 24.95 -7.79
N LYS A 83 -7.51 25.84 -7.58
CA LYS A 83 -8.74 25.54 -6.83
C LYS A 83 -9.56 24.42 -7.47
N SER A 84 -9.61 24.36 -8.80
CA SER A 84 -10.32 23.32 -9.56
C SER A 84 -9.65 21.95 -9.36
N LYS A 85 -8.32 21.89 -9.31
CA LYS A 85 -7.58 20.62 -9.09
C LYS A 85 -7.86 20.04 -7.70
N TYR A 86 -7.86 20.85 -6.64
CA TYR A 86 -8.21 20.41 -5.29
C TYR A 86 -9.66 19.92 -5.20
N PHE A 87 -10.59 20.63 -5.84
CA PHE A 87 -11.99 20.22 -5.87
C PHE A 87 -12.18 18.89 -6.62
N GLN A 88 -11.50 18.69 -7.76
CA GLN A 88 -11.50 17.43 -8.48
C GLN A 88 -10.89 16.28 -7.65
N PHE A 89 -9.83 16.54 -6.89
CA PHE A 89 -9.27 15.56 -5.94
C PHE A 89 -10.32 15.12 -4.93
N LEU A 90 -11.00 16.07 -4.27
CA LEU A 90 -12.00 15.78 -3.26
C LEU A 90 -13.19 15.01 -3.84
N ILE A 91 -13.68 15.39 -5.02
CA ILE A 91 -14.76 14.67 -5.71
C ILE A 91 -14.34 13.23 -6.03
N ASN A 92 -13.15 13.03 -6.59
CA ASN A 92 -12.66 11.69 -6.92
C ASN A 92 -12.55 10.83 -5.65
N TYR A 93 -12.06 11.40 -4.55
CA TYR A 93 -11.94 10.68 -3.27
C TYR A 93 -13.31 10.27 -2.72
N MET A 94 -14.27 11.20 -2.67
CA MET A 94 -15.64 10.92 -2.21
C MET A 94 -16.35 9.90 -3.11
N LEU A 95 -16.15 9.96 -4.43
CA LEU A 95 -16.70 9.00 -5.37
C LEU A 95 -16.12 7.59 -5.13
N LEU A 96 -14.81 7.48 -4.92
CA LEU A 96 -14.15 6.20 -4.63
C LEU A 96 -14.62 5.62 -3.29
N LEU A 97 -14.75 6.44 -2.25
CA LEU A 97 -15.33 6.01 -0.96
C LEU A 97 -16.75 5.47 -1.13
N PHE A 98 -17.58 6.17 -1.92
CA PHE A 98 -18.95 5.73 -2.20
C PHE A 98 -18.97 4.41 -2.98
N LEU A 99 -18.11 4.25 -4.00
CA LEU A 99 -18.00 3.02 -4.77
C LEU A 99 -17.54 1.84 -3.89
N CYS A 100 -16.54 2.05 -3.01
CA CYS A 100 -16.13 1.05 -2.04
C CYS A 100 -17.28 0.66 -1.11
N PHE A 101 -18.03 1.62 -0.58
CA PHE A 101 -19.20 1.35 0.25
C PHE A 101 -20.26 0.49 -0.46
N ILE A 102 -20.61 0.82 -1.71
CA ILE A 102 -21.55 0.02 -2.52
C ILE A 102 -21.01 -1.39 -2.75
N PHE A 103 -19.72 -1.52 -3.08
CA PHE A 103 -19.08 -2.82 -3.26
C PHE A 103 -19.07 -3.65 -1.97
N GLY A 104 -18.82 -3.02 -0.82
CA GLY A 104 -18.86 -3.67 0.48
C GLY A 104 -20.26 -4.20 0.83
N ILE A 105 -21.32 -3.43 0.55
CA ILE A 105 -22.71 -3.89 0.68
C ILE A 105 -22.96 -5.13 -0.21
N LEU A 106 -22.53 -5.07 -1.47
CA LEU A 106 -22.71 -6.20 -2.40
C LEU A 106 -22.00 -7.46 -1.90
N LEU A 107 -20.75 -7.33 -1.45
CA LEU A 107 -19.99 -8.43 -0.86
C LEU A 107 -20.67 -9.00 0.38
N TYR A 108 -21.22 -8.14 1.25
CA TYR A 108 -21.94 -8.57 2.44
C TYR A 108 -23.15 -9.44 2.08
N TYR A 109 -23.92 -9.02 1.06
CA TYR A 109 -25.04 -9.84 0.57
C TYR A 109 -24.57 -11.17 -0.04
N ILE A 110 -23.45 -11.19 -0.77
CA ILE A 110 -22.86 -12.44 -1.29
C ILE A 110 -22.49 -13.39 -0.14
N LEU A 111 -21.86 -12.88 0.93
CA LEU A 111 -21.55 -13.68 2.12
C LEU A 111 -22.81 -14.20 2.81
N GLN A 112 -23.85 -13.37 2.90
CA GLN A 112 -25.12 -13.78 3.48
C GLN A 112 -25.82 -14.89 2.67
N LEU A 113 -25.76 -14.82 1.33
CA LEU A 113 -26.29 -15.86 0.43
C LEU A 113 -25.48 -17.16 0.50
N THR A 114 -24.18 -17.08 0.81
CA THR A 114 -23.29 -18.24 0.93
C THR A 114 -23.21 -18.80 2.34
N LYS A 115 -23.98 -18.27 3.31
CA LYS A 115 -23.96 -18.68 4.72
C LYS A 115 -24.22 -20.17 4.95
N SER A 116 -25.00 -20.83 4.08
CA SER A 116 -25.24 -22.28 4.15
C SER A 116 -24.00 -23.12 3.80
N HIS A 117 -23.00 -22.53 3.15
CA HIS A 117 -21.78 -23.18 2.69
C HIS A 117 -20.57 -22.56 3.40
N LEU A 118 -20.31 -22.98 4.64
CA LEU A 118 -19.22 -22.46 5.48
C LEU A 118 -17.87 -22.34 4.73
N TYR A 119 -17.53 -23.35 3.93
CA TYR A 119 -16.31 -23.35 3.11
C TYR A 119 -16.24 -22.17 2.14
N MET A 120 -17.37 -21.79 1.50
CA MET A 120 -17.40 -20.68 0.55
C MET A 120 -17.18 -19.34 1.26
N SER A 121 -17.77 -19.14 2.43
CA SER A 121 -17.58 -17.89 3.20
C SER A 121 -16.12 -17.73 3.66
N VAL A 122 -15.47 -18.81 4.11
CA VAL A 122 -14.04 -18.80 4.48
C VAL A 122 -13.15 -18.59 3.26
N LEU A 123 -13.47 -19.22 2.13
CA LEU A 123 -12.74 -19.04 0.88
C LEU A 123 -12.80 -17.58 0.40
N ILE A 124 -14.00 -17.01 0.34
CA ILE A 124 -14.23 -15.63 -0.13
C ILE A 124 -13.65 -14.61 0.84
N GLY A 125 -13.90 -14.77 2.14
CA GLY A 125 -13.58 -13.76 3.14
C GLY A 125 -12.19 -13.86 3.76
N GLY A 126 -11.54 -15.03 3.69
CA GLY A 126 -10.22 -15.24 4.29
C GLY A 126 -9.13 -15.57 3.26
N ILE A 127 -9.36 -16.58 2.43
CA ILE A 127 -8.31 -17.11 1.54
C ILE A 127 -8.08 -16.20 0.32
N ILE A 128 -9.14 -15.84 -0.41
CA ILE A 128 -9.04 -14.96 -1.59
C ILE A 128 -8.37 -13.61 -1.27
N PRO A 129 -8.79 -12.84 -0.25
CA PRO A 129 -8.14 -11.57 0.05
C PRO A 129 -6.67 -11.74 0.44
N THR A 130 -6.32 -12.80 1.19
CA THR A 130 -4.91 -13.12 1.50
C THR A 130 -4.08 -13.27 0.22
N ILE A 131 -4.61 -13.98 -0.78
CA ILE A 131 -3.92 -14.19 -2.06
C ILE A 131 -3.77 -12.86 -2.80
N ILE A 132 -4.85 -12.07 -2.86
CA ILE A 132 -4.84 -10.75 -3.52
C ILE A 132 -3.82 -9.83 -2.87
N ASP A 133 -3.81 -9.73 -1.54
CA ASP A 133 -2.86 -8.90 -0.80
C ASP A 133 -1.42 -9.35 -1.05
N SER A 134 -1.18 -10.67 -1.06
CA SER A 134 0.15 -11.25 -1.30
C SER A 134 0.65 -10.93 -2.71
N ILE A 135 -0.22 -11.10 -3.71
CA ILE A 135 0.08 -10.74 -5.11
C ILE A 135 0.31 -9.23 -5.23
N GLY A 136 -0.36 -8.42 -4.42
CA GLY A 136 -0.20 -6.97 -4.36
C GLY A 136 1.23 -6.49 -4.13
N TYR A 137 2.09 -7.29 -3.49
CA TYR A 137 3.51 -6.96 -3.30
C TYR A 137 4.34 -7.03 -4.58
N PHE A 138 3.98 -7.91 -5.52
CA PHE A 138 4.79 -8.16 -6.73
C PHE A 138 4.94 -6.93 -7.63
N PRO A 139 3.87 -6.18 -7.98
CA PRO A 139 4.02 -4.97 -8.79
C PRO A 139 4.95 -3.93 -8.17
N GLN A 140 4.93 -3.78 -6.84
CA GLN A 140 5.82 -2.85 -6.14
C GLN A 140 7.28 -3.33 -6.15
N ILE A 141 7.52 -4.63 -5.93
CA ILE A 141 8.86 -5.22 -6.02
C ILE A 141 9.44 -4.99 -7.43
N ILE A 142 8.66 -5.29 -8.47
CA ILE A 142 9.05 -5.12 -9.86
C ILE A 142 9.36 -3.65 -10.15
N LEU A 143 8.49 -2.73 -9.70
CA LEU A 143 8.69 -1.28 -9.91
C LEU A 143 9.99 -0.79 -9.27
N ILE A 144 10.28 -1.18 -8.03
CA ILE A 144 11.51 -0.80 -7.33
C ILE A 144 12.75 -1.32 -8.09
N ILE A 145 12.71 -2.55 -8.59
CA ILE A 145 13.80 -3.14 -9.40
C ILE A 145 13.98 -2.36 -10.71
N GLN A 146 12.89 -2.03 -11.40
CA GLN A 146 12.91 -1.32 -12.69
C GLN A 146 13.42 0.10 -12.54
N MET A 147 12.94 0.83 -11.53
CA MET A 147 13.30 2.23 -11.30
C MET A 147 14.72 2.38 -10.75
N ARG A 148 15.32 1.31 -10.19
CA ARG A 148 16.60 1.34 -9.47
C ARG A 148 16.70 2.48 -8.45
N SER A 149 15.56 2.87 -7.91
CA SER A 149 15.43 3.95 -6.96
C SER A 149 14.35 3.60 -5.95
N ALA A 150 14.71 3.72 -4.67
CA ALA A 150 13.79 3.59 -3.56
C ALA A 150 13.22 4.96 -3.12
N VAL A 151 13.61 6.05 -3.79
CA VAL A 151 13.30 7.42 -3.35
C VAL A 151 11.82 7.71 -3.49
N GLY A 152 11.08 7.79 -2.38
CA GLY A 152 9.63 8.01 -2.40
C GLY A 152 8.80 6.76 -2.11
N PHE A 153 9.44 5.62 -1.86
CA PHE A 153 8.81 4.49 -1.17
C PHE A 153 9.17 4.53 0.32
N SER A 154 8.17 4.50 1.19
CA SER A 154 8.35 4.73 2.63
C SER A 154 8.83 3.47 3.35
N SER A 155 10.09 3.44 3.77
CA SER A 155 10.61 2.34 4.60
C SER A 155 9.87 2.24 5.95
N LEU A 156 9.35 3.37 6.46
CA LEU A 156 8.58 3.41 7.70
C LEU A 156 7.23 2.68 7.58
N MET A 157 6.60 2.74 6.40
CA MET A 157 5.40 1.95 6.10
C MET A 157 5.72 0.47 6.24
N VAL A 158 6.74 -0.02 5.52
CA VAL A 158 7.17 -1.43 5.54
C VAL A 158 7.51 -1.90 6.94
N LEU A 159 8.20 -1.08 7.73
CA LEU A 159 8.53 -1.42 9.13
C LEU A 159 7.27 -1.53 9.99
N THR A 160 6.30 -0.62 9.81
CA THR A 160 5.05 -0.65 10.56
C THR A 160 4.20 -1.87 10.19
N GLU A 161 4.19 -2.27 8.92
CA GLU A 161 3.55 -3.51 8.46
C GLU A 161 4.22 -4.74 9.07
N LEU A 162 5.55 -4.80 9.04
CA LEU A 162 6.31 -5.90 9.62
C LEU A 162 6.00 -6.09 11.11
N ILE A 163 6.01 -4.99 11.89
CA ILE A 163 5.62 -5.02 13.31
C ILE A 163 4.18 -5.54 13.47
N GLY A 164 3.25 -5.07 12.64
CA GLY A 164 1.86 -5.52 12.67
C GLY A 164 1.71 -7.01 12.41
N PHE A 165 2.34 -7.53 11.35
CA PHE A 165 2.25 -8.95 11.01
C PHE A 165 2.98 -9.84 12.02
N THR A 166 4.13 -9.41 12.55
CA THR A 166 4.83 -10.12 13.62
C THR A 166 3.98 -10.17 14.90
N ALA A 167 3.37 -9.06 15.31
CA ALA A 167 2.47 -9.04 16.46
C ALA A 167 1.25 -9.93 16.24
N GLY A 168 0.64 -9.90 15.04
CA GLY A 168 -0.45 -10.80 14.67
C GLY A 168 -0.05 -12.28 14.72
N THR A 169 1.14 -12.62 14.24
CA THR A 169 1.66 -13.99 14.28
C THR A 169 1.87 -14.46 15.72
N ILE A 170 2.48 -13.62 16.57
CA ILE A 170 2.67 -13.93 17.98
C ILE A 170 1.32 -14.12 18.68
N SER A 171 0.34 -13.26 18.39
CA SER A 171 -1.01 -13.37 18.96
C SER A 171 -1.65 -14.74 18.65
N ILE A 172 -1.59 -15.19 17.39
CA ILE A 172 -2.12 -16.50 16.99
C ILE A 172 -1.37 -17.65 17.68
N CYS A 173 -0.04 -17.56 17.81
CA CYS A 173 0.76 -18.58 18.48
C CYS A 173 0.45 -18.70 19.99
N LEU A 174 -0.15 -17.68 20.61
CA LEU A 174 -0.56 -17.70 22.02
C LEU A 174 -1.99 -18.24 22.21
N GLU A 175 -2.77 -18.40 21.14
CA GLU A 175 -4.10 -18.99 21.22
C GLU A 175 -4.03 -20.51 21.40
N HIS A 176 -5.01 -21.07 22.11
CA HIS A 176 -5.09 -22.52 22.36
C HIS A 176 -5.32 -23.34 21.08
N HIS A 177 -5.98 -22.74 20.09
CA HIS A 177 -6.25 -23.34 18.78
C HIS A 177 -5.64 -22.46 17.68
N ILE A 178 -4.55 -22.95 17.09
CA ILE A 178 -3.86 -22.25 16.01
C ILE A 178 -4.69 -22.35 14.73
N ASP A 179 -5.28 -21.24 14.30
CA ASP A 179 -5.87 -21.12 12.96
C ASP A 179 -4.77 -20.99 11.90
N ARG A 180 -4.69 -21.99 11.03
CA ARG A 180 -3.62 -22.12 10.03
C ARG A 180 -3.75 -21.09 8.91
N ILE A 181 -4.96 -20.65 8.59
CA ILE A 181 -5.20 -19.73 7.47
C ILE A 181 -4.57 -18.36 7.77
N PRO A 182 -4.99 -17.62 8.81
CA PRO A 182 -4.41 -16.31 9.12
C PRO A 182 -2.93 -16.40 9.51
N MET A 183 -2.49 -17.50 10.14
CA MET A 183 -1.07 -17.73 10.41
C MET A 183 -0.24 -17.78 9.12
N SER A 184 -0.72 -18.53 8.11
CA SER A 184 -0.02 -18.63 6.83
C SER A 184 0.01 -17.30 6.09
N SER A 185 -1.07 -16.51 6.17
CA SER A 185 -1.15 -15.15 5.64
C SER A 185 -0.10 -14.25 6.29
N PHE A 186 -0.04 -14.18 7.62
CA PHE A 186 0.91 -13.32 8.31
C PHE A 186 2.37 -13.70 8.04
N ILE A 187 2.69 -15.00 7.99
CA ILE A 187 4.03 -15.46 7.63
C ILE A 187 4.39 -15.03 6.20
N ALA A 188 3.48 -15.21 5.23
CA ALA A 188 3.71 -14.78 3.86
C ALA A 188 3.95 -13.26 3.79
N MET A 189 3.13 -12.46 4.48
CA MET A 189 3.30 -11.00 4.51
C MET A 189 4.62 -10.57 5.17
N ILE A 190 5.06 -11.24 6.24
CA ILE A 190 6.36 -11.00 6.85
C ILE A 190 7.48 -11.24 5.82
N ILE A 191 7.43 -12.35 5.09
CA ILE A 191 8.43 -12.67 4.06
C ILE A 191 8.45 -11.58 2.98
N PHE A 192 7.29 -11.19 2.43
CA PHE A 192 7.24 -10.13 1.40
C PHE A 192 7.73 -8.78 1.92
N ASN A 193 7.40 -8.42 3.17
CA ASN A 193 7.88 -7.18 3.79
C ASN A 193 9.39 -7.19 4.01
N ILE A 194 9.96 -8.32 4.42
CA ILE A 194 11.43 -8.47 4.53
C ILE A 194 12.07 -8.32 3.15
N ILE A 195 11.52 -8.95 2.09
CA ILE A 195 12.03 -8.81 0.72
C ILE A 195 11.98 -7.34 0.28
N LEU A 196 10.85 -6.65 0.46
CA LEU A 196 10.71 -5.24 0.14
C LEU A 196 11.69 -4.36 0.92
N LEU A 197 11.85 -4.60 2.21
CA LEU A 197 12.75 -3.83 3.07
C LEU A 197 14.20 -4.00 2.63
N VAL A 198 14.64 -5.24 2.41
CA VAL A 198 16.00 -5.55 1.94
C VAL A 198 16.24 -4.90 0.58
N LEU A 199 15.30 -5.03 -0.36
CA LEU A 199 15.41 -4.43 -1.69
C LEU A 199 15.54 -2.90 -1.60
N THR A 200 14.68 -2.27 -0.79
CA THR A 200 14.66 -0.83 -0.55
C THR A 200 16.00 -0.35 0.02
N LEU A 201 16.54 -1.06 1.02
CA LEU A 201 17.82 -0.71 1.65
C LEU A 201 19.02 -0.91 0.71
N CYS A 202 19.06 -2.03 -0.02
CA CYS A 202 20.14 -2.34 -0.97
C CYS A 202 20.21 -1.31 -2.09
N ILE A 203 19.06 -0.95 -2.69
CA ILE A 203 19.00 0.05 -3.76
C ILE A 203 19.34 1.44 -3.24
N PHE A 204 18.80 1.83 -2.08
CA PHE A 204 19.12 3.13 -1.46
C PHE A 204 20.62 3.33 -1.23
N GLN A 205 21.31 2.30 -0.72
CA GLN A 205 22.76 2.35 -0.53
C GLN A 205 23.51 2.48 -1.85
N HIS A 206 23.03 1.84 -2.93
CA HIS A 206 23.65 1.94 -4.24
C HIS A 206 23.52 3.36 -4.81
N THR A 207 22.31 3.93 -4.79
CA THR A 207 22.04 5.28 -5.31
C THR A 207 22.90 6.33 -4.59
N ASN A 208 22.99 6.30 -3.25
CA ASN A 208 23.82 7.26 -2.50
C ASN A 208 25.32 7.13 -2.82
N LYS A 209 25.81 5.92 -3.12
CA LYS A 209 27.21 5.73 -3.51
C LYS A 209 27.51 6.32 -4.88
N GLU A 210 26.58 6.24 -5.82
CA GLU A 210 26.75 6.83 -7.15
C GLU A 210 26.72 8.36 -7.09
N GLU A 211 25.77 8.95 -6.37
CA GLU A 211 25.68 10.41 -6.21
C GLU A 211 26.95 11.00 -5.58
N ASN A 212 27.47 10.37 -4.52
CA ASN A 212 28.71 10.82 -3.87
C ASN A 212 29.95 10.70 -4.79
N ARG A 213 30.00 9.68 -5.65
CA ARG A 213 31.10 9.53 -6.63
C ARG A 213 31.03 10.64 -7.68
N THR A 214 29.85 10.86 -8.24
CA THR A 214 29.64 11.91 -9.25
C THR A 214 30.00 13.29 -8.69
N GLN A 215 29.61 13.60 -7.45
CA GLN A 215 29.96 14.87 -6.82
C GLN A 215 31.48 15.03 -6.60
N SER A 216 32.17 13.97 -6.15
CA SER A 216 33.63 13.98 -6.00
C SER A 216 34.36 14.20 -7.33
N ASP A 217 33.88 13.61 -8.42
CA ASP A 217 34.46 13.78 -9.76
C ASP A 217 34.29 15.21 -10.29
N TYR A 218 33.15 15.85 -9.99
CA TYR A 218 32.90 17.26 -10.33
C TYR A 218 33.83 18.21 -9.56
N GLU A 219 34.05 17.97 -8.26
CA GLU A 219 34.95 18.79 -7.43
C GLU A 219 36.41 18.67 -7.93
N LEU A 220 36.90 17.45 -8.20
CA LEU A 220 38.24 17.23 -8.77
C LEU A 220 38.41 17.84 -10.17
N GLY A 221 37.34 17.86 -10.97
CA GLY A 221 37.33 18.47 -12.29
C GLY A 221 37.41 20.00 -12.29
N GLN A 222 36.99 20.67 -11.20
CA GLN A 222 37.09 22.13 -11.07
C GLN A 222 38.50 22.57 -10.65
N ASP A 223 39.14 21.84 -9.73
CA ASP A 223 40.50 22.16 -9.26
C ASP A 223 41.54 22.08 -10.38
N SER A 224 41.38 21.14 -11.32
CA SER A 224 42.30 20.97 -12.45
C SER A 224 42.24 22.08 -13.52
N LYS A 225 41.20 22.92 -13.53
CA LYS A 225 41.05 24.04 -14.49
C LYS A 225 41.51 25.40 -13.94
N GLY A 226 41.92 25.46 -12.67
CA GLY A 226 42.29 26.68 -11.98
C GLY A 226 43.80 27.03 -11.99
N ILE A 227 44.63 26.28 -12.73
CA ILE A 227 46.09 26.49 -12.87
C ILE A 227 46.42 26.79 -14.34
#